data_AF-M1WA07-F1
#
_entry.id   AF-M1WA07-F1
#
_cell.length_a   1.000
_cell.length_b   1.000
_cell.length_c   1.000
_cell.angle_alpha   90.00
_cell.angle_beta   90.00
_cell.angle_gamma   90.00
#
_symmetry.space_group_name_H-M   'P 1'
#
loop_
_entity.id
_entity.type
_entity.pdbx_description
1 polymer ?
#
loop_
_entity_poly.entity_id
_entity_poly.type
_entity_poly.pdbx_seq_one_letter_code
_entity_poly.pdbx_strand_id
1 'polypeptide(L)'
;MPERDQYGRMQDVNEADLASDTCSLFEIAAESAVSDAEKDPVNRRFPVQELDWFRRNAYNLGILTSSEWQPPYTARILNACIALTECYHADDALSQTTAVELALTTLRCHFVIAASLLQQARTEEDASSRVQHYQQLRHHVAEYDATLHTKRLAFDVHTHDDLTLKYTTLLVYDFEAAMQLSQFTELRAIVDHQKPYENVQAYKAMGDMLLQSSTTPPEVLLTTLKHLINEIHTLEAFNAAKLAKYLRCLFHVLLPRNDALALSILDHFAQLSLEAKAVNTTVDVEREWFVARAFNHALDYYVRFEEEGCRVWARRAVQLAEEMDDGGVLAGALRGRLEHLRFRGGGTFWKEENV
;
A
#
# COMPACT_ATOMS: atom_id res chain seq x y z
N MET A 1 34.47 10.34 36.03
CA MET A 1 35.44 9.30 35.63
C MET A 1 34.67 8.00 35.54
N PRO A 2 34.68 7.29 34.41
CA PRO A 2 33.93 6.04 34.29
C PRO A 2 34.57 4.96 35.16
N GLU A 3 33.74 4.21 35.88
CA GLU A 3 34.17 3.11 36.75
C GLU A 3 34.67 1.92 35.91
N ARG A 4 35.82 1.37 36.30
CA ARG A 4 36.40 0.17 35.68
C ARG A 4 35.93 -1.05 36.46
N ASP A 5 35.73 -2.16 35.76
CA ASP A 5 35.46 -3.43 36.41
C ASP A 5 36.69 -3.94 37.21
N GLN A 6 36.49 -5.00 37.99
CA GLN A 6 37.54 -5.62 38.81
C GLN A 6 38.75 -6.17 38.01
N TYR A 7 38.70 -6.12 36.67
CA TYR A 7 39.78 -6.52 35.76
C TYR A 7 40.36 -5.36 34.96
N GLY A 8 39.97 -4.11 35.26
CA GLY A 8 40.49 -2.93 34.57
C GLY A 8 40.00 -2.78 33.13
N ARG A 9 39.00 -3.57 32.71
CA ARG A 9 38.28 -3.33 31.45
C ARG A 9 37.30 -2.17 31.68
N MET A 10 37.26 -1.24 30.73
CA MET A 10 36.16 -0.29 30.67
C MET A 10 34.89 -1.13 30.55
N GLN A 11 33.87 -0.88 31.39
CA GLN A 11 32.55 -1.47 31.18
C GLN A 11 32.19 -1.23 29.72
N ASP A 12 31.86 -2.31 28.98
CA ASP A 12 31.38 -2.20 27.61
C ASP A 12 30.24 -1.19 27.63
N VAL A 13 30.47 -0.02 27.02
CA VAL A 13 29.43 0.99 26.86
C VAL A 13 28.36 0.32 26.02
N ASN A 14 27.21 0.05 26.62
CA ASN A 14 26.08 -0.53 25.92
C ASN A 14 25.72 0.41 24.77
N GLU A 15 25.90 -0.04 23.53
CA GLU A 15 25.68 0.78 22.32
C GLU A 15 24.26 1.36 22.27
N ALA A 16 23.28 0.66 22.84
CA ALA A 16 21.91 1.13 22.97
C ALA A 16 21.78 2.32 23.93
N ASP A 17 22.51 2.32 25.04
CA ASP A 17 22.51 3.42 26.01
C ASP A 17 23.18 4.66 25.40
N LEU A 18 24.28 4.47 24.66
CA LEU A 18 24.93 5.56 23.92
C LEU A 18 24.03 6.15 22.83
N ALA A 19 23.32 5.31 22.07
CA ALA A 19 22.37 5.77 21.05
C ALA A 19 21.21 6.55 21.69
N SER A 20 20.66 6.06 22.80
CA SER A 20 19.59 6.74 23.54
C SER A 20 20.03 8.08 24.13
N ASP A 21 21.19 8.13 24.77
CA ASP A 21 21.76 9.36 25.34
C ASP A 21 22.04 10.38 24.24
N THR A 22 22.58 9.93 23.10
CA THR A 22 22.82 10.79 21.94
C THR A 22 21.51 11.37 21.42
N CYS A 23 20.48 10.54 21.18
CA CYS A 23 19.17 11.02 20.74
C CYS A 23 18.60 12.07 21.70
N SER A 24 18.65 11.79 23.01
CA SER A 24 18.11 12.68 24.04
C SER A 24 18.81 14.05 24.05
N LEU A 25 20.13 14.09 23.81
CA LEU A 25 20.89 15.33 23.74
C LEU A 25 20.46 16.19 22.55
N PHE A 26 20.28 15.58 21.38
CA PHE A 26 19.81 16.30 20.18
C PHE A 26 18.34 16.72 20.29
N GLU A 27 17.48 15.91 20.91
CA GLU A 27 16.09 16.27 21.19
C GLU A 27 15.99 17.50 22.10
N ILE A 28 16.75 17.53 23.21
CA ILE A 28 16.79 18.68 24.12
C ILE A 28 17.28 19.94 23.37
N ALA A 29 18.30 19.80 22.52
CA ALA A 29 18.80 20.91 21.70
C ALA A 29 17.73 21.41 20.72
N ALA A 30 17.00 20.50 20.06
CA ALA A 30 15.91 20.84 19.15
C ALA A 30 14.75 21.54 19.87
N GLU A 31 14.27 21.00 20.99
CA GLU A 31 13.21 21.62 21.81
C GLU A 31 13.62 23.02 22.30
N SER A 32 14.88 23.17 22.72
CA SER A 32 15.41 24.46 23.16
C SER A 32 15.48 25.47 22.02
N ALA A 33 15.90 25.04 20.82
CA ALA A 33 15.98 25.89 19.63
C ALA A 33 14.59 26.31 19.13
N VAL A 34 13.63 25.37 19.09
CA VAL A 34 12.23 25.66 18.71
C VAL A 34 11.60 26.64 19.69
N SER A 35 11.72 26.38 21.00
CA SER A 35 11.17 27.28 22.01
C SER A 35 11.79 28.68 21.97
N ASP A 36 13.07 28.79 21.63
CA ASP A 36 13.77 30.06 21.49
C ASP A 36 13.30 30.83 20.25
N ALA A 37 13.15 30.14 19.11
CA ALA A 37 12.63 30.70 17.88
C ALA A 37 11.18 31.24 18.02
N GLU A 38 10.35 30.57 18.82
CA GLU A 38 8.97 31.02 19.12
C GLU A 38 8.93 32.25 20.04
N LYS A 39 9.87 32.37 20.98
CA LYS A 39 9.85 33.40 22.03
C LYS A 39 10.47 34.73 21.59
N ASP A 40 11.59 34.68 20.87
CA ASP A 40 12.29 35.89 20.41
C ASP A 40 12.95 35.63 19.04
N PRO A 41 12.23 35.86 17.92
CA PRO A 41 12.77 35.63 16.59
C PRO A 41 13.94 36.57 16.24
N VAL A 42 14.11 37.68 16.97
CA VAL A 42 15.10 38.74 16.70
C VAL A 42 16.38 38.53 17.50
N ASN A 43 16.31 37.99 18.72
CA ASN A 43 17.45 37.75 19.60
C ASN A 43 17.56 36.30 20.05
N ARG A 44 17.72 35.41 19.05
CA ARG A 44 17.86 33.97 19.26
C ARG A 44 19.10 33.67 20.11
N ARG A 45 18.92 32.85 21.14
CA ARG A 45 20.00 32.26 21.96
C ARG A 45 20.88 31.31 21.14
N PHE A 46 20.31 30.64 20.14
CA PHE A 46 21.08 29.77 19.25
C PHE A 46 21.58 30.53 18.03
N PRO A 47 22.90 30.75 17.88
CA PRO A 47 23.44 31.32 16.66
C PRO A 47 23.28 30.34 15.48
N VAL A 48 23.13 30.87 14.26
CA VAL A 48 22.92 30.08 13.02
C VAL A 48 24.01 29.02 12.82
N GLN A 49 25.24 29.27 13.27
CA GLN A 49 26.35 28.32 13.19
C GLN A 49 26.15 27.09 14.09
N GLU A 50 25.59 27.28 15.29
CA GLU A 50 25.28 26.18 16.20
C GLU A 50 24.08 25.37 15.70
N LEU A 51 23.05 26.04 15.17
CA LEU A 51 21.93 25.36 14.51
C LEU A 51 22.41 24.50 13.33
N ASP A 52 23.33 25.02 12.51
CA ASP A 52 23.86 24.26 11.37
C ASP A 52 24.70 23.06 11.83
N TRP A 53 25.47 23.25 12.90
CA TRP A 53 26.20 22.16 13.52
C TRP A 53 25.25 21.07 14.03
N PHE A 54 24.25 21.41 14.84
CA PHE A 54 23.31 20.42 15.38
C PHE A 54 22.54 19.71 14.26
N ARG A 55 22.00 20.45 13.29
CA ARG A 55 21.26 19.89 12.15
C ARG A 55 22.11 18.92 11.33
N ARG A 56 23.32 19.35 10.91
CA ARG A 56 24.20 18.51 10.08
C ARG A 56 24.66 17.27 10.81
N ASN A 57 24.97 17.38 12.11
CA ASN A 57 25.37 16.22 12.90
C ASN A 57 24.19 15.28 13.15
N ALA A 58 22.99 15.78 13.43
CA ALA A 58 21.80 14.94 13.57
C ALA A 58 21.50 14.16 12.28
N TYR A 59 21.55 14.84 11.13
CA TYR A 59 21.39 14.20 9.82
C TYR A 59 22.48 13.16 9.56
N ASN A 60 23.76 13.53 9.70
CA ASN A 60 24.87 12.62 9.42
C ASN A 60 24.86 11.40 10.34
N LEU A 61 24.58 11.60 11.64
CA LEU A 61 24.42 10.50 12.57
C LEU A 61 23.27 9.59 12.14
N GLY A 62 22.07 10.13 11.91
CA GLY A 62 20.92 9.33 11.50
C GLY A 62 21.14 8.53 10.21
N ILE A 63 21.90 9.06 9.24
CA ILE A 63 22.24 8.32 8.02
C ILE A 63 23.34 7.29 8.26
N LEU A 64 24.41 7.64 8.96
CA LEU A 64 25.54 6.73 9.21
C LEU A 64 25.13 5.54 10.09
N THR A 65 24.27 5.79 11.06
CA THR A 65 23.84 4.78 12.02
C THR A 65 22.56 4.06 11.59
N SER A 66 21.96 4.37 10.43
CA SER A 66 20.68 3.78 10.03
C SER A 66 20.70 2.25 9.90
N SER A 67 21.87 1.66 9.65
CA SER A 67 22.08 0.20 9.59
C SER A 67 22.54 -0.43 10.91
N GLU A 68 23.03 0.39 11.84
CA GLU A 68 23.66 -0.05 13.09
C GLU A 68 22.71 0.11 14.29
N TRP A 69 22.00 1.24 14.34
CA TRP A 69 21.05 1.54 15.39
C TRP A 69 19.72 0.85 15.15
N GLN A 70 19.03 0.55 16.26
CA GLN A 70 17.64 0.11 16.16
C GLN A 70 16.78 1.22 15.53
N PRO A 71 15.77 0.85 14.72
CA PRO A 71 14.93 1.81 14.00
C PRO A 71 14.37 2.99 14.83
N PRO A 72 13.95 2.82 16.10
CA PRO A 72 13.45 3.93 16.91
C PRO A 72 14.46 5.07 17.09
N TYR A 73 15.75 4.77 17.30
CA TYR A 73 16.77 5.79 17.50
C TYR A 73 17.06 6.59 16.23
N THR A 74 17.05 5.91 15.07
CA THR A 74 17.17 6.57 13.76
C THR A 74 16.02 7.54 13.52
N ALA A 75 14.78 7.15 13.87
CA ALA A 75 13.63 8.05 13.76
C ALA A 75 13.74 9.25 14.70
N ARG A 76 14.15 9.03 15.95
CA ARG A 76 14.35 10.08 16.97
C ARG A 76 15.35 11.15 16.55
N ILE A 77 16.57 10.74 16.15
CA ILE A 77 17.62 11.69 15.76
C ILE A 77 17.25 12.48 14.49
N LEU A 78 16.56 11.86 13.54
CA LEU A 78 16.12 12.54 12.31
C LEU A 78 14.92 13.47 12.57
N ASN A 79 14.04 13.16 13.52
CA ASN A 79 13.00 14.10 13.97
C ASN A 79 13.62 15.34 14.61
N ALA A 80 14.66 15.17 15.44
CA ALA A 80 15.42 16.31 15.96
C ALA A 80 16.05 17.14 14.83
N CYS A 81 16.57 16.48 13.78
CA CYS A 81 17.10 17.17 12.59
C CYS A 81 16.03 18.00 11.86
N ILE A 82 14.80 17.49 11.73
CA ILE A 82 13.69 18.23 11.10
C ILE A 82 13.34 19.46 11.95
N ALA A 83 13.13 19.30 13.26
CA ALA A 83 12.81 20.41 14.16
C ALA A 83 13.88 21.52 14.16
N LEU A 84 15.16 21.13 14.12
CA LEU A 84 16.28 22.08 13.96
C LEU A 84 16.27 22.78 12.61
N THR A 85 15.83 22.11 11.55
CA THR A 85 15.71 22.68 10.20
C THR A 85 14.58 23.70 10.12
N GLU A 86 13.47 23.46 10.81
CA GLU A 86 12.32 24.38 10.84
C GLU A 86 12.64 25.72 11.52
N CYS A 87 13.61 25.73 12.44
CA CYS A 87 14.09 26.95 13.10
C CYS A 87 14.70 27.98 12.13
N TYR A 88 15.03 27.59 10.89
CA TYR A 88 15.55 28.50 9.86
C TYR A 88 14.45 29.36 9.21
N HIS A 89 13.18 28.96 9.29
CA HIS A 89 12.08 29.62 8.59
C HIS A 89 11.79 31.06 9.05
N ALA A 90 12.34 31.49 10.19
CA ALA A 90 12.19 32.86 10.68
C ALA A 90 13.19 33.87 10.06
N ASP A 91 14.10 33.42 9.18
CA ASP A 91 14.97 34.33 8.40
C ASP A 91 14.46 34.46 6.96
N ASP A 92 13.65 35.50 6.69
CA ASP A 92 13.10 35.84 5.35
C ASP A 92 14.17 36.14 4.27
N ALA A 93 15.46 35.98 4.58
CA ALA A 93 16.61 36.28 3.73
C ALA A 93 17.45 35.05 3.35
N LEU A 94 16.93 33.82 3.47
CA LEU A 94 17.66 32.62 3.06
C LEU A 94 17.96 32.64 1.55
N SER A 95 19.21 32.31 1.19
CA SER A 95 19.58 32.11 -0.20
C SER A 95 18.81 30.93 -0.79
N GLN A 96 18.52 30.96 -2.09
CA GLN A 96 17.84 29.87 -2.78
C GLN A 96 18.60 28.53 -2.61
N THR A 97 19.93 28.57 -2.65
CA THR A 97 20.78 27.39 -2.43
C THR A 97 20.58 26.80 -1.04
N THR A 98 20.57 27.63 0.00
CA THR A 98 20.33 27.19 1.38
C THR A 98 18.92 26.62 1.55
N ALA A 99 17.91 27.27 0.97
CA ALA A 99 16.53 26.77 1.02
C ALA A 99 16.39 25.37 0.36
N VAL A 100 17.06 25.15 -0.78
CA VAL A 100 17.09 23.83 -1.44
C VAL A 100 17.81 22.80 -0.59
N GLU A 101 18.96 23.13 0.00
CA GLU A 101 19.69 22.22 0.90
C GLU A 101 18.85 21.81 2.11
N LEU A 102 18.18 22.75 2.77
CA LEU A 102 17.31 22.47 3.92
C LEU A 102 16.12 21.60 3.52
N ALA A 103 15.50 21.86 2.37
CA ALA A 103 14.41 21.04 1.87
C ALA A 103 14.87 19.61 1.53
N LEU A 104 16.05 19.45 0.91
CA LEU A 104 16.62 18.13 0.63
C LEU A 104 16.90 17.34 1.90
N THR A 105 17.47 17.99 2.92
CA THR A 105 17.66 17.36 4.23
C THR A 105 16.32 16.90 4.81
N THR A 106 15.31 17.77 4.79
CA THR A 106 13.97 17.51 5.34
C THR A 106 13.28 16.34 4.63
N LEU A 107 13.24 16.36 3.29
CA LEU A 107 12.68 15.28 2.47
C LEU A 107 13.36 13.93 2.76
N ARG A 108 14.70 13.91 2.84
CA ARG A 108 15.44 12.68 3.15
C ARG A 108 15.16 12.19 4.57
N CYS A 109 15.04 13.08 5.55
CA CYS A 109 14.65 12.71 6.91
C CYS A 109 13.27 12.08 6.92
N HIS A 110 12.25 12.73 6.33
CA HIS A 110 10.90 12.17 6.24
C HIS A 110 10.87 10.79 5.60
N PHE A 111 11.63 10.59 4.51
CA PHE A 111 11.71 9.30 3.84
C PHE A 111 12.26 8.20 4.78
N VAL A 112 13.38 8.46 5.45
CA VAL A 112 14.03 7.47 6.33
C VAL A 112 13.19 7.22 7.59
N ILE A 113 12.58 8.27 8.17
CA ILE A 113 11.69 8.14 9.33
C ILE A 113 10.47 7.30 8.95
N ALA A 114 9.82 7.57 7.82
CA ALA A 114 8.66 6.79 7.36
C ALA A 114 9.03 5.31 7.13
N ALA A 115 10.20 5.03 6.53
CA ALA A 115 10.70 3.66 6.36
C ALA A 115 10.97 2.97 7.72
N SER A 116 11.56 3.69 8.68
CA SER A 116 11.79 3.20 10.04
C SER A 116 10.48 2.90 10.78
N LEU A 117 9.51 3.82 10.73
CA LEU A 117 8.20 3.65 11.35
C LEU A 117 7.43 2.47 10.73
N LEU A 118 7.54 2.26 9.42
CA LEU A 118 6.95 1.11 8.75
C LEU A 118 7.54 -0.20 9.29
N GLN A 119 8.87 -0.27 9.39
CA GLN A 119 9.56 -1.43 9.93
C GLN A 119 9.11 -1.71 11.37
N GLN A 120 9.07 -0.68 12.22
CA GLN A 120 8.60 -0.78 13.60
C GLN A 120 7.15 -1.28 13.65
N ALA A 121 6.25 -0.68 12.88
CA ALA A 121 4.84 -1.07 12.83
C ALA A 121 4.63 -2.53 12.42
N ARG A 122 5.42 -3.05 11.47
CA ARG A 122 5.35 -4.45 11.02
C ARG A 122 5.87 -5.46 12.04
N THR A 123 6.82 -5.06 12.88
CA THR A 123 7.39 -5.92 13.93
C THR A 123 6.71 -5.76 15.29
N GLU A 124 5.87 -4.74 15.45
CA GLU A 124 5.24 -4.39 16.71
C GLU A 124 4.12 -5.37 17.09
N GLU A 125 4.21 -5.90 18.31
CA GLU A 125 3.23 -6.81 18.87
C GLU A 125 2.05 -6.03 19.48
N ASP A 126 2.35 -4.89 20.14
CA ASP A 126 1.32 -4.07 20.75
C ASP A 126 0.46 -3.35 19.71
N ALA A 127 -0.86 -3.56 19.81
CA ALA A 127 -1.79 -3.00 18.85
C ALA A 127 -1.84 -1.47 18.90
N SER A 128 -1.65 -0.85 20.07
CA SER A 128 -1.74 0.61 20.22
C SER A 128 -0.50 1.30 19.67
N SER A 129 0.70 0.80 19.98
CA SER A 129 1.96 1.27 19.42
C SER A 129 2.00 1.10 17.91
N ARG A 130 1.52 -0.04 17.39
CA ARG A 130 1.43 -0.27 15.93
C ARG A 130 0.56 0.78 15.24
N VAL A 131 -0.59 1.13 15.83
CA VAL A 131 -1.47 2.19 15.31
C VAL A 131 -0.76 3.54 15.32
N GLN A 132 -0.04 3.87 16.40
CA GLN A 132 0.72 5.12 16.49
C GLN A 132 1.81 5.22 15.42
N HIS A 133 2.58 4.16 15.21
CA HIS A 133 3.62 4.12 14.17
C HIS A 133 3.03 4.35 12.77
N TYR A 134 1.91 3.69 12.44
CA TYR A 134 1.24 3.94 11.16
C TYR A 134 0.72 5.37 11.04
N GLN A 135 0.14 5.96 12.09
CA GLN A 135 -0.31 7.36 12.06
C GLN A 135 0.84 8.35 11.84
N GLN A 136 1.96 8.16 12.53
CA GLN A 136 3.15 8.98 12.36
C GLN A 136 3.75 8.81 10.96
N LEU A 137 3.74 7.60 10.42
CA LEU A 137 4.17 7.34 9.05
C LEU A 137 3.33 8.14 8.06
N ARG A 138 2.00 8.09 8.16
CA ARG A 138 1.10 8.86 7.26
C ARG A 138 1.36 10.37 7.36
N HIS A 139 1.64 10.88 8.57
CA HIS A 139 2.02 12.28 8.77
C HIS A 139 3.31 12.63 8.00
N HIS A 140 4.37 11.84 8.13
CA HIS A 140 5.62 12.11 7.40
C HIS A 140 5.49 11.97 5.88
N VAL A 141 4.59 11.13 5.37
CA VAL A 141 4.27 11.08 3.94
C VAL A 141 3.62 12.38 3.48
N ALA A 142 2.69 12.93 4.26
CA ALA A 142 2.03 14.20 3.96
C ALA A 142 3.02 15.39 4.01
N GLU A 143 3.91 15.44 5.00
CA GLU A 143 4.95 16.49 5.09
C GLU A 143 5.97 16.39 3.93
N TYR A 144 6.30 15.16 3.51
CA TYR A 144 7.13 14.93 2.33
C TYR A 144 6.47 15.51 1.07
N ASP A 145 5.18 15.23 0.86
CA ASP A 145 4.42 15.73 -0.28
C ASP A 145 4.36 17.26 -0.31
N ALA A 146 4.04 17.88 0.84
CA ALA A 146 3.98 19.33 0.98
C ALA A 146 5.34 20.00 0.68
N THR A 147 6.43 19.40 1.18
CA THR A 147 7.78 19.91 0.95
C THR A 147 8.20 19.74 -0.51
N LEU A 148 7.95 18.58 -1.12
CA LEU A 148 8.33 18.28 -2.51
C LEU A 148 7.69 19.26 -3.50
N HIS A 149 6.41 19.57 -3.29
CA HIS A 149 5.63 20.43 -4.17
C HIS A 149 5.71 21.93 -3.83
N THR A 150 6.63 22.33 -2.95
CA THR A 150 6.85 23.73 -2.62
C THR A 150 7.46 24.50 -3.80
N LYS A 151 6.67 25.39 -4.42
CA LYS A 151 6.99 26.14 -5.66
C LYS A 151 8.29 26.96 -5.63
N ARG A 152 8.83 27.27 -4.45
CA ARG A 152 10.07 28.05 -4.30
C ARG A 152 11.33 27.21 -4.50
N LEU A 153 11.20 25.89 -4.50
CA LEU A 153 12.32 24.96 -4.62
C LEU A 153 12.55 24.61 -6.08
N ALA A 154 13.79 24.76 -6.54
CA ALA A 154 14.23 24.36 -7.86
C ALA A 154 15.30 23.28 -7.69
N PHE A 155 14.90 22.03 -7.89
CA PHE A 155 15.81 20.89 -7.91
C PHE A 155 16.35 20.68 -9.32
N ASP A 156 17.59 20.19 -9.43
CA ASP A 156 18.07 19.66 -10.70
C ASP A 156 17.29 18.39 -11.09
N VAL A 157 17.32 18.04 -12.36
CA VAL A 157 16.52 16.93 -12.93
C VAL A 157 16.80 15.62 -12.21
N HIS A 158 18.07 15.28 -11.96
CA HIS A 158 18.42 14.00 -11.34
C HIS A 158 17.95 13.92 -9.89
N THR A 159 18.11 15.01 -9.13
CA THR A 159 17.60 15.09 -7.77
C THR A 159 16.08 15.01 -7.74
N HIS A 160 15.40 15.72 -8.64
CA HIS A 160 13.93 15.67 -8.73
C HIS A 160 13.42 14.26 -9.05
N ASP A 161 14.06 13.54 -9.97
CA ASP A 161 13.71 12.17 -10.33
C ASP A 161 13.90 11.20 -9.14
N ASP A 162 15.01 11.32 -8.40
CA ASP A 162 15.27 10.52 -7.21
C ASP A 162 14.25 10.79 -6.08
N LEU A 163 13.90 12.07 -5.85
CA LEU A 163 12.86 12.44 -4.88
C LEU A 163 11.48 11.91 -5.29
N THR A 164 11.17 11.99 -6.57
CA THR A 164 9.91 11.46 -7.12
C THR A 164 9.83 9.94 -6.93
N LEU A 165 10.93 9.22 -7.20
CA LEU A 165 10.98 7.77 -6.97
C LEU A 165 10.77 7.42 -5.48
N LYS A 166 11.38 8.19 -4.57
CA LYS A 166 11.16 8.05 -3.13
C LYS A 166 9.71 8.33 -2.75
N TYR A 167 9.09 9.35 -3.33
CA TYR A 167 7.69 9.66 -3.09
C TYR A 167 6.76 8.53 -3.55
N THR A 168 6.98 7.95 -4.75
CA THR A 168 6.20 6.79 -5.19
C THR A 168 6.35 5.59 -4.24
N THR A 169 7.51 5.44 -3.60
CA THR A 169 7.71 4.42 -2.57
C THR A 169 6.93 4.76 -1.29
N LEU A 170 6.94 6.01 -0.85
CA LEU A 170 6.19 6.48 0.32
C LEU A 170 4.67 6.32 0.15
N LEU A 171 4.13 6.55 -1.03
CA LEU A 171 2.72 6.32 -1.31
C LEU A 171 2.33 4.83 -1.19
N VAL A 172 3.25 3.89 -1.49
CA VAL A 172 3.02 2.46 -1.20
C VAL A 172 2.99 2.21 0.32
N TYR A 173 3.83 2.89 1.09
CA TYR A 173 3.82 2.80 2.55
C TYR A 173 2.54 3.41 3.15
N ASP A 174 2.09 4.55 2.63
CA ASP A 174 0.85 5.21 3.04
C ASP A 174 -0.37 4.33 2.74
N PHE A 175 -0.36 3.63 1.60
CA PHE A 175 -1.39 2.68 1.23
C PHE A 175 -1.48 1.52 2.25
N GLU A 176 -0.35 0.93 2.63
CA GLU A 176 -0.32 -0.09 3.69
C GLU A 176 -0.82 0.48 5.03
N ALA A 177 -0.35 1.65 5.42
CA ALA A 177 -0.77 2.29 6.67
C ALA A 177 -2.27 2.55 6.70
N ALA A 178 -2.84 3.07 5.61
CA ALA A 178 -4.28 3.29 5.49
C ALA A 178 -5.08 1.97 5.61
N MET A 179 -4.59 0.88 5.01
CA MET A 179 -5.21 -0.44 5.16
C MET A 179 -5.17 -0.93 6.62
N GLN A 180 -4.03 -0.81 7.29
CA GLN A 180 -3.85 -1.27 8.67
C GLN A 180 -4.65 -0.43 9.68
N LEU A 181 -4.84 0.85 9.39
CA LEU A 181 -5.69 1.77 10.15
C LEU A 181 -7.18 1.68 9.76
N SER A 182 -7.56 0.79 8.83
CA SER A 182 -8.93 0.66 8.30
C SER A 182 -9.50 1.95 7.68
N GLN A 183 -8.63 2.83 7.18
CA GLN A 183 -8.96 4.09 6.53
C GLN A 183 -9.22 3.87 5.02
N PHE A 184 -10.15 2.98 4.73
CA PHE A 184 -10.42 2.46 3.39
C PHE A 184 -10.88 3.52 2.38
N THR A 185 -11.48 4.62 2.85
CA THR A 185 -11.91 5.75 2.00
C THR A 185 -10.75 6.43 1.31
N GLU A 186 -9.56 6.39 1.91
CA GLU A 186 -8.37 7.10 1.42
C GLU A 186 -7.61 6.31 0.35
N LEU A 187 -7.84 4.98 0.25
CA LEU A 187 -7.07 4.11 -0.65
C LEU A 187 -7.14 4.58 -2.10
N ARG A 188 -8.31 5.05 -2.55
CA ARG A 188 -8.47 5.55 -3.91
C ARG A 188 -7.66 6.82 -4.14
N ALA A 189 -7.69 7.75 -3.19
CA ALA A 189 -6.93 9.00 -3.28
C ALA A 189 -5.41 8.72 -3.37
N ILE A 190 -4.91 7.77 -2.59
CA ILE A 190 -3.50 7.35 -2.62
C ILE A 190 -3.11 6.78 -3.99
N VAL A 191 -3.98 5.95 -4.59
CA VAL A 191 -3.76 5.44 -5.95
C VAL A 191 -3.80 6.57 -6.98
N ASP A 192 -4.70 7.54 -6.83
CA ASP A 192 -4.77 8.70 -7.73
C ASP A 192 -3.53 9.60 -7.61
N HIS A 193 -2.91 9.71 -6.43
CA HIS A 193 -1.65 10.42 -6.22
C HIS A 193 -0.45 9.76 -6.92
N GLN A 194 -0.48 8.45 -7.19
CA GLN A 194 0.57 7.77 -7.95
C GLN A 194 0.54 8.09 -9.45
N LYS A 195 -0.62 8.50 -9.97
CA LYS A 195 -0.89 8.63 -11.40
C LYS A 195 0.11 9.49 -12.16
N PRO A 196 0.54 10.68 -11.67
CA PRO A 196 1.50 11.53 -12.38
C PRO A 196 2.88 10.89 -12.57
N TYR A 197 3.21 9.85 -11.79
CA TYR A 197 4.54 9.25 -11.76
C TYR A 197 4.64 7.94 -12.55
N GLU A 198 3.51 7.43 -13.05
CA GLU A 198 3.45 6.28 -13.95
C GLU A 198 4.20 5.03 -13.43
N ASN A 199 4.27 4.85 -12.11
CA ASN A 199 5.03 3.77 -11.49
C ASN A 199 4.20 2.47 -11.40
N VAL A 200 4.35 1.62 -12.41
CA VAL A 200 3.67 0.31 -12.48
C VAL A 200 4.00 -0.60 -11.28
N GLN A 201 5.24 -0.57 -10.77
CA GLN A 201 5.63 -1.42 -9.66
C GLN A 201 4.95 -1.01 -8.36
N ALA A 202 4.72 0.30 -8.15
CA ALA A 202 3.96 0.79 -7.02
C ALA A 202 2.52 0.26 -7.04
N TYR A 203 1.84 0.29 -8.19
CA TYR A 203 0.49 -0.27 -8.31
C TYR A 203 0.44 -1.78 -8.08
N LYS A 204 1.44 -2.53 -8.57
CA LYS A 204 1.54 -3.98 -8.31
C LYS A 204 1.73 -4.25 -6.82
N ALA A 205 2.61 -3.52 -6.14
CA ALA A 205 2.82 -3.64 -4.71
C ALA A 205 1.55 -3.36 -3.89
N MET A 206 0.82 -2.29 -4.22
CA MET A 206 -0.49 -1.98 -3.60
C MET A 206 -1.52 -3.08 -3.84
N GLY A 207 -1.55 -3.64 -5.05
CA GLY A 207 -2.42 -4.76 -5.41
C GLY A 207 -2.10 -6.02 -4.59
N ASP A 208 -0.82 -6.36 -4.46
CA ASP A 208 -0.37 -7.50 -3.67
C ASP A 208 -0.74 -7.36 -2.19
N MET A 209 -0.66 -6.16 -1.63
CA MET A 209 -1.10 -5.86 -0.26
C MET A 209 -2.61 -6.11 -0.08
N LEU A 210 -3.44 -5.62 -1.02
CA LEU A 210 -4.89 -5.86 -0.98
C LEU A 210 -5.24 -7.35 -1.08
N LEU A 211 -4.57 -8.09 -1.96
CA LEU A 211 -4.81 -9.52 -2.15
C LEU A 211 -4.44 -10.34 -0.91
N GLN A 212 -3.44 -9.90 -0.14
CA GLN A 212 -3.03 -10.53 1.13
C GLN A 212 -3.89 -10.12 2.33
N SER A 213 -4.67 -9.05 2.21
CA SER A 213 -5.50 -8.55 3.31
C SER A 213 -6.78 -9.37 3.49
N SER A 214 -6.91 -9.95 4.69
CA SER A 214 -8.15 -10.60 5.12
C SER A 214 -9.17 -9.62 5.71
N THR A 215 -8.73 -8.43 6.13
CA THR A 215 -9.51 -7.44 6.88
C THR A 215 -10.26 -6.45 5.99
N THR A 216 -9.77 -6.17 4.78
CA THR A 216 -10.35 -5.18 3.87
C THR A 216 -11.73 -5.61 3.38
N PRO A 217 -12.82 -4.83 3.55
CA PRO A 217 -14.15 -5.22 3.09
C PRO A 217 -14.19 -5.65 1.61
N PRO A 218 -14.92 -6.72 1.24
CA PRO A 218 -14.93 -7.27 -0.12
C PRO A 218 -15.25 -6.24 -1.21
N GLU A 219 -16.17 -5.31 -0.94
CA GLU A 219 -16.59 -4.26 -1.86
C GLU A 219 -15.44 -3.28 -2.13
N VAL A 220 -14.77 -2.83 -1.06
CA VAL A 220 -13.59 -1.95 -1.12
C VAL A 220 -12.45 -2.64 -1.85
N LEU A 221 -12.20 -3.92 -1.55
CA LEU A 221 -11.16 -4.71 -2.21
C LEU A 221 -11.41 -4.77 -3.72
N LEU A 222 -12.65 -5.09 -4.13
CA LEU A 222 -13.02 -5.17 -5.53
C LEU A 222 -12.86 -3.81 -6.24
N THR A 223 -13.40 -2.74 -5.65
CA THR A 223 -13.35 -1.41 -6.29
C THR A 223 -11.92 -0.90 -6.41
N THR A 224 -11.10 -1.11 -5.39
CA THR A 224 -9.71 -0.62 -5.36
C THR A 224 -8.81 -1.44 -6.28
N LEU A 225 -8.93 -2.77 -6.30
CA LEU A 225 -8.18 -3.61 -7.23
C LEU A 225 -8.57 -3.34 -8.69
N LYS A 226 -9.86 -3.13 -8.99
CA LYS A 226 -10.28 -2.70 -10.33
C LYS A 226 -9.63 -1.39 -10.74
N HIS A 227 -9.56 -0.41 -9.83
CA HIS A 227 -8.89 0.85 -10.07
C HIS A 227 -7.40 0.65 -10.39
N LEU A 228 -6.68 -0.11 -9.56
CA LEU A 228 -5.27 -0.47 -9.78
C LEU A 228 -5.05 -1.20 -11.13
N ILE A 229 -5.90 -2.18 -11.45
CA ILE A 229 -5.81 -2.93 -12.72
C ILE A 229 -5.99 -1.99 -13.92
N ASN A 230 -6.92 -1.02 -13.84
CA ASN A 230 -7.13 -0.04 -14.90
C ASN A 230 -5.92 0.90 -15.08
N GLU A 231 -5.30 1.34 -14.00
CA GLU A 231 -4.08 2.16 -14.08
C GLU A 231 -2.91 1.34 -14.65
N ILE A 232 -2.71 0.08 -14.23
CA ILE A 232 -1.69 -0.82 -14.82
C ILE A 232 -1.99 -1.08 -16.31
N HIS A 233 -3.27 -1.25 -16.67
CA HIS A 233 -3.68 -1.44 -18.07
C HIS A 233 -3.32 -0.22 -18.92
N THR A 234 -3.58 0.97 -18.40
CA THR A 234 -3.26 2.23 -19.08
C THR A 234 -1.76 2.36 -19.38
N LEU A 235 -0.91 1.93 -18.44
CA LEU A 235 0.55 2.03 -18.56
C LEU A 235 1.19 0.90 -19.37
N GLU A 236 0.75 -0.35 -19.18
CA GLU A 236 1.35 -1.52 -19.85
C GLU A 236 0.63 -1.89 -21.16
N ALA A 237 -0.52 -1.27 -21.46
CA ALA A 237 -1.38 -1.57 -22.61
C ALA A 237 -1.64 -3.08 -22.81
N PHE A 238 -1.86 -3.82 -21.72
CA PHE A 238 -1.99 -5.27 -21.79
C PHE A 238 -3.32 -5.72 -22.40
N ASN A 239 -3.33 -6.88 -23.06
CA ASN A 239 -4.50 -7.40 -23.79
C ASN A 239 -5.55 -8.08 -22.88
N ALA A 240 -6.69 -8.45 -23.48
CA ALA A 240 -7.78 -9.14 -22.80
C ALA A 240 -7.37 -10.44 -22.11
N ALA A 241 -6.39 -11.17 -22.65
CA ALA A 241 -5.87 -12.39 -22.02
C ALA A 241 -5.20 -12.12 -20.67
N LYS A 242 -4.46 -11.01 -20.53
CA LYS A 242 -3.89 -10.61 -19.24
C LYS A 242 -4.96 -10.07 -18.30
N LEU A 243 -5.97 -9.34 -18.78
CA LEU A 243 -7.11 -8.91 -17.97
C LEU A 243 -7.89 -10.09 -17.40
N ALA A 244 -8.10 -11.15 -18.18
CA ALA A 244 -8.75 -12.38 -17.75
C ALA A 244 -8.04 -13.03 -16.55
N LYS A 245 -6.70 -12.99 -16.53
CA LYS A 245 -5.90 -13.49 -15.39
C LYS A 245 -6.10 -12.65 -14.13
N TYR A 246 -6.20 -11.33 -14.26
CA TYR A 246 -6.54 -10.46 -13.13
C TYR A 246 -7.95 -10.73 -12.59
N LEU A 247 -8.93 -10.91 -13.47
CA LEU A 247 -10.29 -11.30 -13.06
C LEU A 247 -10.29 -12.64 -12.32
N ARG A 248 -9.47 -13.60 -12.75
CA ARG A 248 -9.29 -14.87 -12.06
C ARG A 248 -8.73 -14.68 -10.64
N CYS A 249 -7.71 -13.83 -10.47
CA CYS A 249 -7.18 -13.49 -9.14
C CYS A 249 -8.26 -12.86 -8.25
N LEU A 250 -9.01 -11.89 -8.78
CA LEU A 250 -10.13 -11.25 -8.08
C LEU A 250 -11.19 -12.25 -7.64
N PHE A 251 -11.64 -13.11 -8.56
CA PHE A 251 -12.62 -14.15 -8.27
C PHE A 251 -12.14 -15.08 -7.16
N HIS A 252 -10.87 -15.49 -7.21
CA HIS A 252 -10.31 -16.39 -6.20
C HIS A 252 -10.33 -15.80 -4.80
N VAL A 253 -10.02 -14.50 -4.67
CA VAL A 253 -10.04 -13.80 -3.37
C VAL A 253 -11.47 -13.50 -2.89
N LEU A 254 -12.40 -13.21 -3.81
CA LEU A 254 -13.77 -12.83 -3.46
C LEU A 254 -14.68 -14.02 -3.18
N LEU A 255 -14.49 -15.16 -3.86
CA LEU A 255 -15.35 -16.33 -3.71
C LEU A 255 -15.56 -16.77 -2.25
N PRO A 256 -14.53 -16.88 -1.39
CA PRO A 256 -14.76 -17.26 0.01
C PRO A 256 -15.31 -16.13 0.89
N ARG A 257 -15.40 -14.88 0.38
CA ARG A 257 -15.70 -13.69 1.18
C ARG A 257 -17.06 -13.08 0.87
N ASN A 258 -17.46 -13.10 -0.39
CA ASN A 258 -18.72 -12.54 -0.87
C ASN A 258 -19.10 -13.16 -2.22
N ASP A 259 -20.04 -14.11 -2.17
CA ASP A 259 -20.56 -14.82 -3.33
C ASP A 259 -21.18 -13.91 -4.40
N ALA A 260 -21.92 -12.87 -3.99
CA ALA A 260 -22.56 -11.96 -4.94
C ALA A 260 -21.51 -11.17 -5.75
N LEU A 261 -20.44 -10.73 -5.09
CA LEU A 261 -19.33 -10.08 -5.79
C LEU A 261 -18.58 -11.07 -6.68
N ALA A 262 -18.38 -12.32 -6.24
CA ALA A 262 -17.74 -13.35 -7.06
C ALA A 262 -18.57 -13.67 -8.33
N LEU A 263 -19.90 -13.75 -8.21
CA LEU A 263 -20.81 -13.86 -9.36
C LEU A 263 -20.66 -12.67 -10.32
N SER A 264 -20.56 -11.45 -9.79
CA SER A 264 -20.35 -10.26 -10.64
C SER A 264 -19.05 -10.35 -11.45
N ILE A 265 -18.00 -11.00 -10.94
CA ILE A 265 -16.77 -11.21 -11.71
C ILE A 265 -17.01 -12.11 -12.92
N LEU A 266 -17.89 -13.11 -12.82
CA LEU A 266 -18.29 -13.93 -13.96
C LEU A 266 -19.01 -13.11 -15.04
N ASP A 267 -19.85 -12.14 -14.64
CA ASP A 267 -20.48 -11.20 -15.59
C ASP A 267 -19.44 -10.35 -16.31
N HIS A 268 -18.48 -9.77 -15.58
CA HIS A 268 -17.39 -9.01 -16.19
C HIS A 268 -16.54 -9.88 -17.13
N PHE A 269 -16.31 -11.15 -16.77
CA PHE A 269 -15.55 -12.06 -17.61
C PHE A 269 -16.32 -12.46 -18.90
N ALA A 270 -17.64 -12.61 -18.84
CA ALA A 270 -18.46 -12.84 -20.03
C ALA A 270 -18.40 -11.64 -21.00
N GLN A 271 -18.49 -10.41 -20.47
CA GLN A 271 -18.32 -9.18 -21.27
C GLN A 271 -16.93 -9.12 -21.92
N LEU A 272 -15.87 -9.35 -21.13
CA LEU A 272 -14.49 -9.41 -21.62
C LEU A 272 -14.32 -10.47 -22.71
N SER A 273 -14.97 -11.63 -22.56
CA SER A 273 -14.93 -12.72 -23.53
C SER A 273 -15.49 -12.31 -24.89
N LEU A 274 -16.59 -11.56 -24.92
CA LEU A 274 -17.19 -11.04 -26.15
C LEU A 274 -16.29 -10.00 -26.82
N GLU A 275 -15.74 -9.08 -26.04
CA GLU A 275 -14.80 -8.07 -26.53
C GLU A 275 -13.52 -8.70 -27.08
N ALA A 276 -12.98 -9.70 -26.39
CA ALA A 276 -11.79 -10.43 -26.81
C ALA A 276 -12.01 -11.15 -28.15
N LYS A 277 -13.17 -11.76 -28.38
CA LYS A 277 -13.55 -12.35 -29.68
C LYS A 277 -13.55 -11.31 -30.79
N ALA A 278 -14.06 -10.10 -30.54
CA ALA A 278 -14.10 -9.03 -31.54
C ALA A 278 -12.71 -8.59 -32.01
N VAL A 279 -11.70 -8.69 -31.14
CA VAL A 279 -10.29 -8.39 -31.46
C VAL A 279 -9.42 -9.65 -31.67
N ASN A 280 -10.06 -10.80 -31.89
CA ASN A 280 -9.41 -12.09 -32.15
C ASN A 280 -8.36 -12.49 -31.09
N THR A 281 -8.61 -12.17 -29.82
CA THR A 281 -7.81 -12.58 -28.66
C THR A 281 -8.48 -13.73 -27.94
N THR A 282 -7.73 -14.79 -27.64
CA THR A 282 -8.26 -15.98 -26.95
C THR A 282 -8.20 -15.82 -25.43
N VAL A 283 -9.26 -16.25 -24.76
CA VAL A 283 -9.39 -16.29 -23.28
C VAL A 283 -9.93 -17.65 -22.82
N ASP A 284 -9.80 -18.68 -23.66
CA ASP A 284 -10.50 -19.96 -23.47
C ASP A 284 -9.99 -20.74 -22.26
N VAL A 285 -8.69 -20.63 -21.94
CA VAL A 285 -8.10 -21.23 -20.74
C VAL A 285 -8.75 -20.65 -19.47
N GLU A 286 -8.89 -19.34 -19.40
CA GLU A 286 -9.58 -18.68 -18.30
C GLU A 286 -11.08 -18.98 -18.31
N ARG A 287 -11.73 -19.07 -19.47
CA ARG A 287 -13.15 -19.43 -19.60
C ARG A 287 -13.43 -20.82 -19.07
N GLU A 288 -12.68 -21.83 -19.51
CA GLU A 288 -12.76 -23.20 -19.00
C GLU A 288 -12.59 -23.24 -17.49
N TRP A 289 -11.63 -22.46 -16.97
CA TRP A 289 -11.41 -22.38 -15.53
C TRP A 289 -12.59 -21.77 -14.78
N PHE A 290 -13.17 -20.68 -15.29
CA PHE A 290 -14.35 -20.04 -14.68
C PHE A 290 -15.58 -20.94 -14.73
N VAL A 291 -15.82 -21.62 -15.85
CA VAL A 291 -16.89 -22.62 -15.99
C VAL A 291 -16.74 -23.72 -14.95
N ALA A 292 -15.54 -24.32 -14.86
CA ALA A 292 -15.27 -25.40 -13.91
C ALA A 292 -15.44 -24.93 -12.45
N ARG A 293 -14.96 -23.72 -12.12
CA ARG A 293 -15.11 -23.17 -10.77
C ARG A 293 -16.55 -22.85 -10.41
N ALA A 294 -17.30 -22.22 -11.30
CA ALA A 294 -18.71 -21.92 -11.10
C ALA A 294 -19.54 -23.21 -10.92
N PHE A 295 -19.28 -24.23 -11.75
CA PHE A 295 -19.97 -25.52 -11.66
C PHE A 295 -19.65 -26.26 -10.34
N ASN A 296 -18.37 -26.33 -9.96
CA ASN A 296 -17.98 -26.97 -8.71
C ASN A 296 -18.60 -26.26 -7.50
N HIS A 297 -18.63 -24.93 -7.53
CA HIS A 297 -19.24 -24.16 -6.45
C HIS A 297 -20.77 -24.35 -6.39
N ALA A 298 -21.43 -24.52 -7.54
CA ALA A 298 -22.84 -24.93 -7.58
C ALA A 298 -23.09 -26.29 -6.92
N LEU A 299 -22.15 -27.24 -7.07
CA LEU A 299 -22.22 -28.53 -6.39
C LEU A 299 -22.00 -28.40 -4.88
N ASP A 300 -21.14 -27.49 -4.43
CA ASP A 300 -20.98 -27.20 -3.00
C ASP A 300 -22.31 -26.76 -2.37
N TYR A 301 -23.03 -25.86 -3.05
CA TYR A 301 -24.39 -25.45 -2.66
C TYR A 301 -25.39 -26.61 -2.64
N TYR A 302 -25.36 -27.46 -3.67
CA TYR A 302 -26.21 -28.65 -3.74
C TYR A 302 -26.00 -29.59 -2.54
N VAL A 303 -24.75 -29.87 -2.19
CA VAL A 303 -24.39 -30.74 -1.05
C VAL A 303 -24.86 -30.15 0.29
N ARG A 304 -24.96 -28.83 0.39
CA ARG A 304 -25.51 -28.12 1.55
C ARG A 304 -27.04 -28.01 1.56
N PHE A 305 -27.71 -28.56 0.54
CA PHE A 305 -29.16 -28.45 0.33
C PHE A 305 -29.64 -27.00 0.12
N GLU A 306 -28.76 -26.13 -0.38
CA GLU A 306 -29.06 -24.74 -0.69
C GLU A 306 -29.38 -24.62 -2.19
N GLU A 307 -30.65 -24.88 -2.53
CA GLU A 307 -31.08 -25.08 -3.92
C GLU A 307 -30.93 -23.83 -4.78
N GLU A 308 -31.25 -22.65 -4.25
CA GLU A 308 -31.18 -21.40 -5.02
C GLU A 308 -29.74 -21.05 -5.41
N GLY A 309 -28.80 -21.13 -4.46
CA GLY A 309 -27.39 -20.91 -4.74
C GLY A 309 -26.84 -21.90 -5.76
N CYS A 310 -27.24 -23.17 -5.67
CA CYS A 310 -26.90 -24.18 -6.67
C CYS A 310 -27.39 -23.78 -8.06
N ARG A 311 -28.66 -23.38 -8.19
CA ARG A 311 -29.25 -22.97 -9.48
C ARG A 311 -28.55 -21.76 -10.08
N VAL A 312 -28.31 -20.72 -9.29
CA VAL A 312 -27.65 -19.48 -9.75
C VAL A 312 -26.27 -19.78 -10.33
N TRP A 313 -25.42 -20.49 -9.57
CA TRP A 313 -24.06 -20.79 -9.99
C TRP A 313 -23.99 -21.77 -11.16
N ALA A 314 -24.85 -22.79 -11.18
CA ALA A 314 -24.91 -23.74 -12.27
C ALA A 314 -25.42 -23.10 -13.57
N ARG A 315 -26.44 -22.23 -13.51
CA ARG A 315 -26.90 -21.45 -14.67
C ARG A 315 -25.76 -20.61 -15.25
N ARG A 316 -25.00 -19.93 -14.38
CA ARG A 316 -23.87 -19.10 -14.84
C ARG A 316 -22.74 -19.94 -15.46
N ALA A 317 -22.46 -21.13 -14.90
CA ALA A 317 -21.49 -22.05 -15.48
C ALA A 317 -21.89 -22.53 -16.88
N VAL A 318 -23.17 -22.86 -17.08
CA VAL A 318 -23.70 -23.28 -18.38
C VAL A 318 -23.64 -22.12 -19.39
N GLN A 319 -24.03 -20.92 -18.99
CA GLN A 319 -23.98 -19.73 -19.86
C GLN A 319 -22.57 -19.47 -20.38
N LEU A 320 -21.56 -19.48 -19.49
CA LEU A 320 -20.16 -19.31 -19.90
C LEU A 320 -19.66 -20.44 -20.81
N ALA A 321 -20.15 -21.67 -20.62
CA ALA A 321 -19.79 -22.80 -21.47
C ALA A 321 -20.41 -22.71 -22.87
N GLU A 322 -21.59 -22.11 -23.01
CA GLU A 322 -22.26 -21.92 -24.31
C GLU A 322 -21.53 -20.92 -25.20
N GLU A 323 -20.76 -20.02 -24.60
CA GLU A 323 -19.94 -19.05 -25.31
C GLU A 323 -18.61 -19.66 -25.82
N MET A 324 -18.34 -20.94 -25.55
CA MET A 324 -17.16 -21.64 -26.06
C MET A 324 -17.30 -22.05 -27.52
N ASP A 325 -16.20 -22.00 -28.26
CA ASP A 325 -16.14 -22.45 -29.65
C ASP A 325 -15.87 -23.97 -29.74
N ASP A 326 -16.54 -24.75 -28.88
CA ASP A 326 -16.38 -26.21 -28.75
C ASP A 326 -17.56 -27.00 -29.36
N GLY A 327 -18.47 -26.32 -30.05
CA GLY A 327 -19.69 -26.91 -30.61
C GLY A 327 -20.75 -27.25 -29.56
N GLY A 328 -20.69 -26.66 -28.36
CA GLY A 328 -21.65 -26.88 -27.27
C GLY A 328 -21.41 -28.15 -26.47
N VAL A 329 -20.23 -28.78 -26.62
CA VAL A 329 -19.87 -30.04 -25.97
C VAL A 329 -19.83 -29.86 -24.45
N LEU A 330 -19.14 -28.84 -23.95
CA LEU A 330 -19.03 -28.56 -22.52
C LEU A 330 -20.39 -28.18 -21.94
N ALA A 331 -21.11 -27.26 -22.59
CA ALA A 331 -22.44 -26.84 -22.15
C ALA A 331 -23.42 -28.02 -22.06
N GLY A 332 -23.46 -28.90 -23.07
CA GLY A 332 -24.28 -30.11 -23.07
C GLY A 332 -23.90 -31.08 -21.94
N ALA A 333 -22.60 -31.28 -21.70
CA ALA A 333 -22.12 -32.13 -20.61
C ALA A 333 -22.53 -31.59 -19.22
N LEU A 334 -22.47 -30.27 -19.02
CA LEU A 334 -22.91 -29.65 -17.76
C LEU A 334 -24.42 -29.77 -17.58
N ARG A 335 -25.21 -29.45 -18.61
CA ARG A 335 -26.69 -29.58 -18.58
C ARG A 335 -27.13 -31.00 -18.22
N GLY A 336 -26.52 -32.02 -18.85
CA GLY A 336 -26.81 -33.43 -18.54
C GLY A 336 -26.49 -33.81 -17.09
N ARG A 337 -25.38 -33.32 -16.52
CA ARG A 337 -25.04 -33.56 -15.11
C ARG A 337 -26.04 -32.89 -14.15
N LEU A 338 -26.51 -31.68 -14.48
CA LEU A 338 -27.47 -30.94 -13.66
C LEU A 338 -28.86 -31.59 -13.65
N GLU A 339 -29.27 -32.23 -14.75
CA GLU A 339 -30.54 -32.97 -14.83
C GLU A 339 -30.62 -34.16 -13.86
N HIS A 340 -29.48 -34.72 -13.49
CA HIS A 340 -29.40 -35.81 -12.52
C HIS A 340 -29.50 -35.36 -11.06
N LEU A 341 -29.41 -34.05 -10.78
CA LEU A 341 -29.55 -33.51 -9.42
C LEU A 341 -31.02 -33.62 -8.96
N ARG A 342 -31.22 -34.03 -7.71
CA ARG A 342 -32.54 -34.24 -7.09
C ARG A 342 -32.74 -33.26 -5.95
N PHE A 343 -33.71 -32.36 -6.10
CA PHE A 343 -34.06 -31.34 -5.12
C PHE A 343 -35.19 -31.81 -4.20
N ARG A 344 -35.24 -31.32 -2.95
CA ARG A 344 -36.15 -31.81 -1.89
C ARG A 344 -37.63 -31.65 -2.25
N GLY A 345 -37.97 -30.70 -3.13
CA GLY A 345 -39.33 -30.49 -3.64
C GLY A 345 -39.76 -31.44 -4.77
N GLY A 346 -38.94 -32.41 -5.17
CA GLY A 346 -39.22 -33.28 -6.33
C GLY A 346 -39.12 -32.58 -7.69
N GLY A 347 -38.68 -31.31 -7.69
CA GLY A 347 -38.38 -30.53 -8.89
C GLY A 347 -37.11 -31.01 -9.59
N THR A 348 -37.10 -30.94 -10.92
CA THR A 348 -35.86 -31.07 -11.71
C THR A 348 -35.13 -29.72 -11.72
N PHE A 349 -33.82 -29.72 -12.02
CA PHE A 349 -33.01 -28.50 -12.07
C PHE A 349 -33.59 -27.40 -13.00
N TRP A 350 -34.33 -27.77 -14.05
CA TRP A 350 -34.92 -26.82 -15.00
C TRP A 350 -36.38 -26.45 -14.72
N LYS A 351 -37.01 -27.03 -13.69
CA LYS A 351 -38.39 -26.70 -13.31
C LYS A 351 -38.39 -25.53 -12.33
N GLU A 352 -38.28 -24.31 -12.85
CA GLU A 352 -38.72 -23.07 -12.21
C GLU A 352 -38.59 -21.92 -13.21
N GLU A 353 -39.49 -21.88 -14.19
CA GLU A 353 -39.81 -20.70 -15.01
C GLU A 353 -41.12 -21.02 -15.76
N ASN A 354 -42.24 -20.86 -15.04
CA ASN A 354 -43.60 -20.74 -15.57
C ASN A 354 -44.53 -20.31 -14.42
N VAL A 355 -44.29 -19.11 -13.88
CA VAL A 355 -45.33 -18.24 -13.29
C VAL A 355 -44.93 -16.79 -13.55
#